data_AF-A0A3R5U461-F1
#
_entry.id   AF-A0A3R5U461-F1
#
_cell.length_a   1.000
_cell.length_b   1.000
_cell.length_c   1.000
_cell.angle_alpha   90.00
_cell.angle_beta   90.00
_cell.angle_gamma   90.00
#
_symmetry.space_group_name_H-M   'P 1'
#
loop_
_entity.id
_entity.type
_entity.pdbx_description
1 polymer ?
#
loop_
_entity_poly.entity_id
_entity_poly.type
_entity_poly.pdbx_seq_one_letter_code
_entity_poly.pdbx_strand_id
1 'polypeptide(L)'
;MEYISEEGYILFSKYPEEIEENKFLLIENPDNFKRKLLGEFDTEIEAYQIYKKVSHHRKKVAKGKVIYKTVLGTRLLWDYEEYDEIK
;
A
#
# COMPACT_ATOMS: atom_id res chain seq x y z
N MET A 1 -8.56 -31.24 7.73
CA MET A 1 -7.89 -31.59 6.46
C MET A 1 -7.71 -30.30 5.68
N GLU A 2 -6.47 -29.87 5.48
CA GLU A 2 -6.15 -28.72 4.63
C GLU A 2 -6.05 -29.19 3.18
N TYR A 3 -6.80 -28.54 2.29
CA TYR A 3 -6.68 -28.73 0.86
C TYR A 3 -5.43 -28.00 0.37
N ILE A 4 -4.50 -28.76 -0.20
CA ILE A 4 -3.41 -28.26 -1.05
C ILE A 4 -3.87 -28.50 -2.49
N SER A 5 -4.05 -27.45 -3.28
CA SER A 5 -4.17 -27.57 -4.74
C SER A 5 -2.79 -27.39 -5.38
N GLU A 6 -2.52 -28.20 -6.41
CA GLU A 6 -1.22 -28.57 -6.97
C GLU A 6 -0.36 -27.47 -7.63
N GLU A 7 -0.68 -26.18 -7.50
CA GLU A 7 0.11 -25.11 -8.13
C GLU A 7 0.35 -23.95 -7.16
N GLY A 8 1.54 -23.92 -6.55
CA GLY A 8 2.33 -22.72 -6.20
C GLY A 8 1.76 -21.52 -5.43
N TYR A 9 0.47 -21.46 -5.09
CA TYR A 9 -0.13 -20.30 -4.43
C TYR A 9 -0.44 -20.63 -2.97
N ILE A 10 0.43 -20.19 -2.08
CA ILE A 10 0.16 -20.15 -0.65
C ILE A 10 -1.13 -19.34 -0.44
N LEU A 11 -2.06 -19.91 0.31
CA LEU A 11 -3.39 -19.37 0.61
C LEU A 11 -3.29 -18.11 1.48
N PHE A 12 -2.83 -16.99 0.93
CA PHE A 12 -2.66 -15.73 1.67
C PHE A 12 -3.98 -15.11 2.14
N SER A 13 -5.12 -15.67 1.74
CA SER A 13 -6.46 -15.33 2.25
C SER A 13 -6.70 -15.76 3.70
N LYS A 14 -5.86 -16.64 4.27
CA LYS A 14 -5.97 -17.09 5.66
C LYS A 14 -5.30 -16.17 6.68
N TYR A 15 -4.44 -15.26 6.25
CA TYR A 15 -3.75 -14.37 7.19
C TYR A 15 -4.68 -13.25 7.66
N PRO A 16 -4.67 -12.90 8.96
CA PRO A 16 -5.43 -11.77 9.48
C PRO A 16 -5.08 -10.50 8.72
N GLU A 17 -6.13 -9.79 8.31
CA GLU A 17 -6.04 -8.53 7.59
C GLU A 17 -6.37 -7.38 8.53
N GLU A 18 -5.60 -6.31 8.43
CA GLU A 18 -5.80 -5.06 9.14
C GLU A 18 -5.84 -3.93 8.11
N ILE A 19 -6.88 -3.11 8.18
CA ILE A 19 -7.08 -1.99 7.26
C ILE A 19 -6.92 -0.71 8.06
N GLU A 20 -5.95 0.12 7.67
CA GLU A 20 -5.80 1.47 8.19
C GLU A 20 -6.37 2.46 7.18
N GLU A 21 -7.42 3.18 7.59
CA GLU A 21 -8.09 4.18 6.76
C GLU A 21 -7.51 5.59 6.94
N ASN A 22 -7.87 6.50 6.03
CA ASN A 22 -7.55 7.92 6.10
C ASN A 22 -6.05 8.27 6.11
N LYS A 23 -5.22 7.42 5.49
CA LYS A 23 -3.79 7.65 5.32
C LYS A 23 -3.49 8.55 4.12
N PHE A 24 -2.35 9.23 4.18
CA PHE A 24 -1.74 9.92 3.06
C PHE A 24 -0.65 9.04 2.45
N LEU A 25 -0.81 8.70 1.18
CA LEU A 25 0.00 7.75 0.45
C LEU A 25 0.92 8.50 -0.51
N LEU A 26 2.22 8.34 -0.35
CA LEU A 26 3.20 8.80 -1.34
C LEU A 26 3.39 7.69 -2.37
N ILE A 27 2.89 7.91 -3.58
CA ILE A 27 2.86 6.90 -4.64
C ILE A 27 3.77 7.36 -5.78
N GLU A 28 4.65 6.47 -6.22
CA GLU A 28 5.42 6.62 -7.44
C GLU A 28 4.74 5.90 -8.60
N ASN A 29 4.73 6.52 -9.77
CA ASN A 29 4.24 5.92 -11.01
C ASN A 29 5.35 5.93 -12.07
N PRO A 30 6.23 4.91 -12.10
CA PRO A 30 7.22 4.79 -13.16
C PRO A 30 6.48 4.52 -14.47
N ASP A 31 6.89 5.21 -15.52
CA ASP A 31 6.24 5.46 -16.82
C ASP A 31 5.40 4.36 -17.49
N ASN A 32 5.45 3.09 -17.08
CA ASN A 32 4.59 2.02 -17.58
C ASN A 32 4.54 0.74 -16.71
N PHE A 33 5.08 0.71 -15.50
CA PHE A 33 5.27 -0.55 -14.76
C PHE A 33 4.96 -0.41 -13.27
N LYS A 34 3.67 -0.55 -12.94
CA LYS A 34 3.09 -0.66 -11.59
C LYS A 34 3.33 0.55 -10.68
N ARG A 35 2.23 1.09 -10.14
CA ARG A 35 2.28 2.06 -9.06
C ARG A 35 3.01 1.43 -7.87
N LYS A 36 3.91 2.19 -7.23
CA LYS A 36 4.66 1.76 -6.05
C LYS A 36 4.34 2.70 -4.90
N LEU A 37 3.89 2.15 -3.78
CA LEU A 37 3.80 2.90 -2.54
C LEU A 37 5.22 3.14 -2.01
N LEU A 38 5.60 4.40 -1.86
CA LEU A 38 6.86 4.81 -1.26
C LEU A 38 6.74 5.01 0.25
N GLY A 39 5.54 5.33 0.73
CA GLY A 39 5.26 5.48 2.16
C GLY A 39 3.80 5.86 2.41
N GLU A 40 3.36 5.59 3.63
CA GLU A 40 2.09 6.03 4.19
C GLU A 40 2.34 6.93 5.39
N PHE A 41 1.44 7.90 5.60
CA PHE A 41 1.58 8.94 6.61
C PHE A 41 0.21 9.27 7.22
N ASP A 42 0.22 9.68 8.48
CA ASP A 42 -1.01 10.10 9.17
C ASP A 42 -1.46 11.49 8.73
N THR A 43 -0.51 12.34 8.32
CA THR A 43 -0.79 13.70 7.90
C THR A 43 -0.31 14.01 6.48
N GLU A 44 -1.05 14.90 5.82
CA GLU A 44 -0.69 15.41 4.50
C GLU A 44 0.68 16.09 4.51
N ILE A 45 0.96 16.85 5.57
CA ILE A 45 2.19 17.62 5.74
C ILE A 45 3.41 16.70 5.74
N GLU A 46 3.37 15.59 6.49
CA GLU A 46 4.45 14.60 6.52
C GLU A 46 4.69 13.98 5.15
N ALA A 47 3.61 13.58 4.47
CA ALA A 47 3.69 13.03 3.12
C ALA A 47 4.36 14.03 2.15
N TYR A 48 4.02 15.32 2.23
CA TYR A 48 4.63 16.36 1.39
C TYR A 48 6.09 16.65 1.74
N GLN A 49 6.48 16.55 3.01
CA GLN A 49 7.88 16.70 3.39
C GLN A 49 8.76 15.64 2.74
N ILE A 50 8.28 14.39 2.67
CA ILE A 50 8.98 13.30 1.98
C ILE A 50 8.87 13.43 0.47
N TYR A 51 7.69 13.79 -0.05
CA TYR A 51 7.48 14.09 -1.47
C TYR A 51 8.56 15.01 -2.02
N LYS A 52 8.88 16.11 -1.33
CA LYS A 52 9.90 17.08 -1.75
C LYS A 52 11.32 16.52 -1.79
N LYS A 53 11.62 15.49 -0.99
CA LYS A 53 12.95 14.86 -0.90
C LYS A 53 13.17 13.75 -1.94
N VAL A 54 12.11 13.13 -2.43
CA VAL A 54 12.19 12.09 -3.47
C VAL A 54 12.61 12.75 -4.80
N SER A 55 13.62 12.25 -5.50
CA SER A 55 14.09 12.85 -6.77
C SER A 55 13.21 12.48 -7.98
N HIS A 56 12.38 11.46 -7.85
CA HIS A 56 11.56 10.94 -8.93
C HIS A 56 10.49 11.96 -9.35
N HIS A 57 10.32 12.11 -10.66
CA HIS A 57 9.47 13.16 -11.24
C HIS A 57 7.99 12.77 -11.28
N ARG A 58 7.69 11.46 -11.34
CA ARG A 58 6.32 10.94 -11.40
C ARG A 58 5.91 10.32 -10.08
N LYS A 59 5.51 11.19 -9.16
CA LYS A 59 5.03 10.85 -7.83
C LYS A 59 3.84 11.75 -7.48
N LYS A 60 2.98 11.27 -6.60
CA LYS A 60 1.86 12.03 -6.05
C LYS A 60 1.62 11.67 -4.60
N VAL A 61 0.94 12.56 -3.88
CA VAL A 61 0.34 12.27 -2.59
C VAL A 61 -1.16 12.07 -2.82
N ALA A 62 -1.73 11.00 -2.29
CA ALA A 62 -3.17 10.70 -2.37
C ALA A 62 -3.70 10.29 -0.99
N LYS A 63 -4.98 10.51 -0.72
CA LYS A 63 -5.62 9.97 0.48
C LYS A 63 -6.15 8.57 0.18
N GLY A 64 -6.04 7.65 1.13
CA GLY A 64 -6.48 6.28 0.91
C GLY A 64 -6.48 5.43 2.16
N LYS A 65 -6.58 4.12 1.95
CA LYS A 65 -6.40 3.09 2.98
C LYS A 65 -5.25 2.16 2.63
N VAL A 66 -4.69 1.54 3.65
CA VAL A 66 -3.60 0.58 3.52
C VAL A 66 -3.99 -0.74 4.16
N ILE A 67 -3.65 -1.82 3.47
CA ILE A 67 -4.01 -3.18 3.82
C ILE A 67 -2.76 -3.89 4.28
N TYR A 68 -2.78 -4.31 5.54
CA TYR A 68 -1.72 -5.06 6.17
C TYR A 68 -2.14 -6.51 6.37
N LYS A 69 -1.20 -7.44 6.20
CA LYS A 69 -1.38 -8.84 6.60
C LYS A 69 -0.38 -9.22 7.66
N THR A 70 -0.86 -9.90 8.69
CA THR A 70 0.02 -10.47 9.72
C THR A 70 0.45 -11.87 9.31
N VAL A 71 1.67 -11.99 8.79
CA VAL A 71 2.27 -13.25 8.37
C VAL A 71 3.34 -13.64 9.39
N LEU A 72 3.17 -14.79 10.05
CA LEU A 72 4.11 -15.29 11.06
C LEU A 72 4.41 -14.26 12.18
N GLY A 73 3.37 -13.53 12.62
CA GLY A 73 3.49 -12.48 13.64
C GLY A 73 4.13 -11.17 13.14
N THR A 74 4.51 -11.09 11.87
CA THR A 74 5.06 -9.88 11.26
C THR A 74 3.97 -9.18 10.46
N ARG A 75 3.80 -7.88 10.72
CA ARG A 75 2.88 -7.00 9.99
C ARG A 75 3.53 -6.60 8.66
N LEU A 76 2.97 -7.04 7.55
CA LEU A 76 3.46 -6.78 6.20
C LEU A 76 2.48 -5.92 5.44
N LEU A 77 2.98 -4.84 4.81
CA LEU A 77 2.22 -4.08 3.82
C LEU A 77 1.84 -5.02 2.68
N TRP A 78 0.55 -5.26 2.51
CA TRP A 78 0.03 -6.17 1.49
C TRP A 78 -0.45 -5.42 0.26
N ASP A 79 -1.26 -4.38 0.45
CA ASP A 79 -1.81 -3.57 -0.63
C ASP A 79 -2.24 -2.18 -0.13
N TYR A 80 -2.70 -1.31 -1.03
CA TYR A 80 -3.29 -0.02 -0.71
C TYR A 80 -4.35 0.38 -1.75
N GLU A 81 -5.31 1.18 -1.32
CA GLU A 81 -6.34 1.74 -2.20
C GLU A 81 -6.40 3.25 -2.02
N GLU A 82 -6.41 3.97 -3.14
CA GLU A 82 -6.62 5.41 -3.17
C GLU A 82 -8.13 5.68 -3.09
N TYR A 83 -8.53 6.69 -2.31
CA TYR A 83 -9.90 7.19 -2.40
C TYR A 83 -10.06 7.96 -3.71
N ASP A 84 -11.16 7.72 -4.42
CA ASP A 84 -11.50 8.51 -5.59
C ASP A 84 -11.62 9.98 -5.16
N GLU A 85 -10.84 10.86 -5.81
CA GLU A 85 -11.07 12.29 -5.70
C GLU A 85 -12.46 12.57 -6.28
N ILE A 86 -13.44 12.88 -5.42
CA ILE A 86 -14.74 13.39 -5.87
C ILE A 86 -14.46 14.68 -6.64
N LYS A 87 -14.65 14.62 -7.96
CA LYS A 87 -14.45 15.73 -8.91
C LYS A 87 -15.42 16.87 -8.68
#